data_AF-A0A2V9BVL5-F1
#
_entry.id   AF-A0A2V9BVL5-F1
#
_cell.length_a   1.000
_cell.length_b   1.000
_cell.length_c   1.000
_cell.angle_alpha   90.00
_cell.angle_beta   90.00
_cell.angle_gamma   90.00
#
_symmetry.space_group_name_H-M   'P 1'
#
loop_
_entity.id
_entity.type
_entity.pdbx_description
1 polymer ?
#
loop_
_entity_poly.entity_id
_entity_poly.type
_entity_poly.pdbx_seq_one_letter_code
_entity_poly.pdbx_strand_id
1 'polypeptide(L)'
;SLGLATQDGLLSQFSNVAQNELPEDYLETYRAKVRAVTSEEVLATARKYLDSANMQIVLAGDRAQIESQAALFGEVEIFDAQGNPLA
;
A
#
# COMPACT_ATOMS: atom_id res chain seq x y z
N SER A 1 6.21 16.37 -10.24
CA SER A 1 5.78 17.59 -9.54
C SER A 1 5.04 17.16 -8.28
N LEU A 2 5.42 17.61 -7.08
CA LEU A 2 4.82 17.22 -5.79
C LEU A 2 3.44 17.88 -5.53
N GLY A 3 2.69 18.23 -6.58
CA GLY A 3 1.48 19.04 -6.44
C GLY A 3 1.73 20.50 -6.00
N LEU A 4 2.97 20.91 -5.70
CA LEU A 4 3.32 22.24 -5.18
C LEU A 4 3.20 23.40 -6.19
N ALA A 5 2.74 23.13 -7.41
CA ALA A 5 2.68 24.12 -8.49
C ALA A 5 1.42 24.99 -8.48
N THR A 6 0.35 24.54 -7.79
CA THR A 6 -0.90 25.28 -7.63
C THR A 6 -1.14 25.61 -6.17
N GLN A 7 -1.91 26.67 -5.89
CA GLN A 7 -2.25 27.06 -4.52
C GLN A 7 -2.97 25.92 -3.77
N ASP A 8 -3.94 25.28 -4.42
CA ASP A 8 -4.67 24.15 -3.84
C ASP A 8 -3.77 22.94 -3.55
N GLY A 9 -2.87 22.63 -4.47
CA GLY A 9 -1.94 21.53 -4.29
C GLY A 9 -0.94 21.78 -3.16
N LEU A 10 -0.47 23.02 -3.01
CA LEU A 10 0.38 23.43 -1.88
C LEU A 10 -0.37 23.34 -0.54
N LEU A 11 -1.60 23.84 -0.48
CA LEU A 11 -2.43 23.77 0.73
C LEU A 11 -2.71 22.32 1.16
N SER A 12 -2.96 21.43 0.20
CA SER A 12 -3.10 20.00 0.45
C SER A 12 -1.82 19.39 1.05
N GLN A 13 -0.64 19.78 0.56
CA GLN A 13 0.63 19.30 1.12
C GLN A 13 0.87 19.81 2.55
N PHE A 14 0.60 21.10 2.84
CA PHE A 14 0.70 21.61 4.22
C PHE A 14 -0.27 20.93 5.17
N SER A 15 -1.51 20.67 4.72
CA SER A 15 -2.50 19.95 5.52
C SER A 15 -2.04 18.52 5.83
N ASN A 16 -1.36 17.85 4.89
CA ASN A 16 -0.80 16.52 5.13
C ASN A 16 0.36 16.55 6.13
N VAL A 17 1.27 17.53 6.02
CA VAL A 17 2.38 17.72 6.96
C VAL A 17 1.85 17.93 8.38
N ALA A 18 0.87 18.82 8.56
CA ALA A 18 0.30 19.12 9.87
C ALA A 18 -0.47 17.92 10.46
N GLN A 19 -1.34 17.28 9.67
CA GLN A 19 -2.19 16.18 10.18
C GLN A 19 -1.40 14.93 10.57
N ASN A 20 -0.27 14.68 9.91
CA ASN A 20 0.58 13.52 10.19
C ASN A 20 1.79 13.90 11.06
N GLU A 21 1.81 15.11 11.62
CA GLU A 21 2.88 15.61 12.50
C GLU A 21 4.29 15.43 11.89
N LEU A 22 4.40 15.66 10.58
CA LEU A 22 5.67 15.52 9.87
C LEU A 22 6.61 16.69 10.21
N PRO A 23 7.94 16.50 10.08
CA PRO A 23 8.90 17.57 10.27
C PRO A 23 8.61 18.81 9.39
N GLU A 24 8.90 20.00 9.90
CA GLU A 24 8.70 21.25 9.16
C GLU A 24 9.46 21.27 7.82
N ASP A 25 10.64 20.64 7.78
CA ASP A 25 11.52 20.54 6.61
C ASP A 25 11.12 19.43 5.61
N TYR A 26 9.97 18.78 5.83
CA TYR A 26 9.60 17.56 5.11
C TYR A 26 9.54 17.78 3.59
N LEU A 27 8.84 18.83 3.13
CA LEU A 27 8.65 19.10 1.70
C LEU A 27 9.95 19.49 0.99
N GLU A 28 10.88 20.12 1.70
CA GLU A 28 12.19 20.53 1.20
C GLU A 28 13.14 19.34 1.06
N THR A 29 13.17 18.48 2.08
CA THR A 29 14.11 17.36 2.17
C THR A 29 13.60 16.08 1.49
N TYR A 30 12.29 15.96 1.23
CA TYR A 30 11.66 14.75 0.69
C TYR A 30 12.40 14.17 -0.52
N ARG A 31 12.70 15.00 -1.54
CA ARG A 31 13.36 14.51 -2.76
C ARG A 31 14.78 14.01 -2.52
N ALA A 32 15.51 14.64 -1.60
CA ALA A 32 16.86 14.22 -1.24
C ALA A 32 16.81 12.89 -0.47
N LYS A 33 15.91 12.79 0.52
CA LYS A 33 15.67 11.56 1.30
C LYS A 33 15.30 10.38 0.39
N VAL A 34 14.37 10.57 -0.56
CA VAL A 34 13.97 9.52 -1.51
C VAL A 34 15.13 9.06 -2.40
N ARG A 35 15.98 9.98 -2.90
CA ARG A 35 17.13 9.62 -3.74
C ARG A 35 18.26 8.95 -2.99
N ALA A 36 18.36 9.17 -1.68
CA ALA A 36 19.37 8.55 -0.84
C ALA A 36 19.07 7.08 -0.52
N VAL A 37 17.83 6.62 -0.73
CA VAL A 37 17.41 5.24 -0.45
C VAL A 37 18.21 4.26 -1.32
N THR A 38 18.85 3.30 -0.66
CA THR A 38 19.66 2.26 -1.29
C THR A 38 18.85 0.99 -1.55
N SER A 39 19.33 0.14 -2.47
CA SER A 39 18.69 -1.16 -2.73
C SER A 39 18.70 -2.09 -1.51
N GLU A 40 19.72 -2.00 -0.66
CA GLU A 40 19.80 -2.77 0.59
C GLU A 40 18.71 -2.35 1.58
N GLU A 41 18.52 -1.04 1.77
CA GLU A 41 17.44 -0.51 2.63
C GLU A 41 16.06 -0.88 2.09
N VAL A 42 15.86 -0.87 0.77
CA VAL A 42 14.62 -1.33 0.14
C VAL A 42 14.36 -2.80 0.48
N LEU A 43 15.35 -3.66 0.29
CA LEU A 43 15.21 -5.09 0.57
C LEU A 43 14.98 -5.36 2.07
N ALA A 44 15.70 -4.67 2.94
CA ALA A 44 15.53 -4.79 4.40
C ALA A 44 14.13 -4.33 4.83
N THR A 45 13.64 -3.22 4.28
CA THR A 45 12.30 -2.69 4.55
C THR A 45 11.22 -3.64 4.05
N ALA A 46 11.38 -4.18 2.84
CA ALA A 46 10.47 -5.19 2.29
C ALA A 46 10.40 -6.42 3.19
N ARG A 47 11.54 -6.97 3.62
CA ARG A 47 11.57 -8.12 4.55
C ARG A 47 10.94 -7.81 5.91
N LYS A 48 11.02 -6.56 6.37
CA LYS A 48 10.45 -6.13 7.66
C LYS A 48 8.93 -6.00 7.63
N TYR A 49 8.37 -5.47 6.54
CA TYR A 49 6.94 -5.10 6.50
C TYR A 49 6.09 -5.98 5.57
N LEU A 50 6.68 -6.65 4.58
CA LEU A 50 5.97 -7.61 3.73
C LEU A 50 6.07 -9.00 4.37
N ASP A 51 5.25 -9.22 5.38
CA ASP A 51 5.12 -10.52 6.03
C ASP A 51 4.16 -11.42 5.23
N SER A 52 4.73 -12.40 4.53
CA SER A 52 3.96 -13.36 3.75
C SER A 52 3.00 -14.19 4.61
N ALA A 53 3.29 -14.40 5.89
CA ALA A 53 2.43 -15.18 6.78
C ALA A 53 1.14 -14.43 7.16
N ASN A 54 1.15 -13.10 7.07
CA ASN A 54 0.00 -12.23 7.36
C ASN A 54 -0.57 -11.56 6.10
N MET A 55 -0.16 -12.03 4.91
CA MET A 55 -0.60 -11.47 3.63
C MET A 55 -1.97 -12.04 3.24
N GLN A 56 -2.89 -11.15 2.86
CA GLN A 56 -4.20 -11.54 2.34
C GLN A 56 -4.20 -11.50 0.82
N ILE A 57 -4.71 -12.56 0.19
CA ILE A 57 -4.88 -12.66 -1.26
C ILE A 57 -6.38 -12.66 -1.54
N VAL A 58 -6.83 -11.69 -2.34
CA VAL A 58 -8.23 -11.57 -2.74
C VAL A 58 -8.34 -11.81 -4.24
N LEU A 59 -9.16 -12.78 -4.64
CA LEU A 59 -9.45 -13.09 -6.04
C LEU A 59 -10.92 -12.79 -6.33
N ALA A 60 -11.19 -12.07 -7.42
CA ALA A 60 -12.53 -11.77 -7.89
C ALA A 60 -12.71 -12.25 -9.33
N GLY A 61 -13.65 -13.17 -9.56
CA GLY A 61 -13.90 -13.76 -10.87
C GLY A 61 -14.87 -14.93 -10.82
N ASP A 62 -14.94 -15.69 -11.92
CA ASP A 62 -15.73 -16.92 -12.01
C ASP A 62 -15.13 -18.00 -11.11
N ARG A 63 -15.85 -18.35 -10.04
CA ARG A 63 -15.44 -19.36 -9.05
C ARG A 63 -14.97 -20.66 -9.71
N ALA A 64 -15.71 -21.13 -10.72
CA ALA A 64 -15.41 -22.40 -11.38
C ALA A 64 -14.03 -22.40 -12.06
N GLN A 65 -13.49 -21.24 -12.40
CA GLN A 65 -12.19 -21.09 -13.08
C GLN A 65 -11.03 -20.86 -12.09
N ILE A 66 -11.31 -20.26 -10.94
CA ILE A 66 -10.26 -19.74 -10.03
C ILE A 66 -10.11 -20.49 -8.71
N GLU A 67 -11.14 -21.22 -8.25
CA GLU A 67 -11.15 -21.85 -6.91
C GLU A 67 -10.00 -22.85 -6.72
N SER A 68 -9.71 -23.67 -7.74
CA SER A 68 -8.62 -24.64 -7.69
C SER A 68 -7.23 -23.98 -7.62
N GLN A 69 -7.07 -22.80 -8.23
CA GLN A 69 -5.82 -22.03 -8.18
C GLN A 69 -5.69 -21.26 -6.86
N ALA A 70 -6.81 -20.73 -6.34
CA ALA A 70 -6.85 -20.04 -5.05
C ALA A 70 -6.41 -20.96 -3.91
N ALA A 71 -6.86 -22.23 -3.94
CA ALA A 71 -6.48 -23.24 -2.95
C ALA A 71 -4.97 -23.55 -2.91
N LEU A 72 -4.19 -23.16 -3.93
CA LEU A 72 -2.73 -23.29 -3.90
C LEU A 72 -2.05 -22.30 -2.95
N PHE A 73 -2.76 -21.23 -2.56
CA PHE A 73 -2.23 -20.17 -1.71
C PHE A 73 -2.64 -20.28 -0.24
N GLY A 74 -3.58 -21.17 0.09
CA GLY A 74 -4.02 -21.41 1.46
C GLY A 74 -5.49 -21.83 1.56
N GLU A 75 -6.02 -21.77 2.77
CA GLU A 75 -7.45 -21.91 3.04
C GLU A 75 -8.21 -20.75 2.38
N VAL A 76 -9.32 -21.07 1.69
CA VAL A 76 -10.08 -20.10 0.91
C VAL A 76 -11.39 -19.80 1.60
N GLU A 77 -11.59 -18.54 1.97
CA GLU A 77 -12.89 -18.02 2.37
C GLU A 77 -13.63 -17.48 1.14
N ILE A 78 -14.88 -17.88 0.96
CA ILE A 78 -15.66 -17.54 -0.22
C ILE A 78 -16.71 -16.50 0.15
N PHE A 79 -16.79 -15.44 -0.64
CA PHE A 79 -17.76 -14.36 -0.46
C PHE A 79 -18.61 -14.18 -1.72
N ASP A 80 -19.87 -13.79 -1.53
CA ASP A 80 -20.72 -13.34 -2.63
C ASP A 80 -20.38 -11.89 -3.06
N ALA A 81 -21.05 -11.39 -4.09
CA ALA A 81 -20.83 -10.03 -4.60
C ALA A 81 -21.27 -8.92 -3.62
N GLN A 82 -21.95 -9.27 -2.53
CA GLN A 82 -22.37 -8.38 -1.47
C GLN A 82 -21.45 -8.46 -0.24
N GLY A 83 -20.43 -9.33 -0.27
CA GLY A 83 -19.49 -9.53 0.82
C GLY A 83 -19.99 -10.45 1.92
N ASN A 84 -21.06 -11.23 1.69
CA ASN A 84 -21.50 -12.24 2.65
C ASN A 84 -20.71 -13.54 2.45
N PRO A 85 -20.30 -14.21 3.54
CA PRO A 85 -19.62 -15.50 3.44
C PRO A 85 -20.56 -16.58 2.89
N LEU A 86 -20.08 -17.32 1.89
CA LEU A 86 -20.71 -18.50 1.32
C LEU A 86 -20.08 -19.73 1.98
N ALA A 87 -20.66 -20.15 3.12
CA ALA A 87 -20.25 -21.35 3.86
C ALA A 87 -20.25 -22.62 3.01
#